data_AF-A0A1H1MXR2-F1
#
_entry.id   AF-A0A1H1MXR2-F1
#
_cell.length_a   1.000
_cell.length_b   1.000
_cell.length_c   1.000
_cell.angle_alpha   90.00
_cell.angle_beta   90.00
_cell.angle_gamma   90.00
#
_symmetry.space_group_name_H-M   'P 1'
#
loop_
_entity.id
_entity.type
_entity.pdbx_description
1 polymer ?
#
loop_
_entity_poly.entity_id
_entity_poly.type
_entity_poly.pdbx_seq_one_letter_code
_entity_poly.pdbx_strand_id
1 'polypeptide(L)'
;MPFPLRIVRNLLDRLAPAEPCRPAEPPLREGGVVLAALMTEAVYHRETRGLVTSLRQLHRILDLSQPAALRIAHLLSREGVLCIEENLSDRLESTVRLSPRTRERFARLALENLGEEAA
;
A
#
# COMPACT_ATOMS: atom_id res chain seq x y z
N MET A 1 -10.06 9.54 20.31
CA MET A 1 -8.98 10.14 19.50
C MET A 1 -9.41 10.05 18.04
N PRO A 2 -9.66 11.17 17.33
CA PRO A 2 -10.02 11.11 15.91
C PRO A 2 -8.74 11.03 15.07
N PHE A 3 -8.61 9.96 14.28
CA PHE A 3 -7.55 9.80 13.29
C PHE A 3 -7.66 10.92 12.22
N PRO A 4 -6.58 11.62 11.85
CA PRO A 4 -6.66 12.74 10.92
C PRO A 4 -6.75 12.23 9.47
N LEU A 5 -7.98 12.01 9.00
CA LEU A 5 -8.31 11.66 7.60
C LEU A 5 -7.87 12.71 6.55
N ARG A 6 -7.27 13.84 6.97
CA ARG A 6 -6.76 14.87 6.06
C ARG A 6 -5.41 14.51 5.41
N ILE A 7 -4.56 13.73 6.09
CA ILE A 7 -3.21 13.41 5.58
C ILE A 7 -3.29 12.44 4.39
N VAL A 8 -4.24 11.49 4.44
CA VAL A 8 -4.44 10.48 3.39
C VAL A 8 -4.83 11.10 2.05
N ARG A 9 -5.62 12.18 2.07
CA ARG A 9 -6.11 12.83 0.84
C ARG A 9 -4.99 13.53 0.05
N ASN A 10 -4.04 14.17 0.74
CA ASN A 10 -2.88 14.82 0.10
C ASN A 10 -1.86 13.82 -0.48
N LEU A 11 -1.79 12.61 0.09
CA LEU A 11 -0.89 11.55 -0.36
C LEU A 11 -1.35 10.96 -1.71
N LEU A 12 -2.66 10.85 -1.91
CA LEU A 12 -3.29 10.31 -3.10
C LEU A 12 -3.15 11.21 -4.32
N ASP A 13 -3.28 12.53 -4.17
CA ASP A 13 -3.09 13.49 -5.27
C ASP A 13 -1.65 13.50 -5.82
N ARG A 14 -0.66 13.12 -5.00
CA ARG A 14 0.77 13.04 -5.39
C ARG A 14 1.17 11.70 -6.00
N LEU A 15 0.31 10.68 -5.93
CA LEU A 15 0.56 9.31 -6.40
C LEU A 15 -0.08 8.99 -7.76
N ALA A 16 -0.82 9.91 -8.37
CA ALA A 16 -1.48 9.67 -9.66
C ALA A 16 -0.47 9.36 -10.79
N PRO A 17 -0.59 8.21 -11.49
CA PRO A 17 0.15 7.93 -12.71
C PRO A 17 -0.55 8.53 -13.95
N ALA A 18 0.25 8.83 -14.97
CA ALA A 18 -0.21 9.17 -16.33
C ALA A 18 -0.77 7.92 -17.04
N GLU A 19 -1.87 8.09 -17.81
CA GLU A 19 -2.70 7.09 -18.51
C GLU A 19 -1.99 6.26 -19.63
N PRO A 20 -2.65 5.27 -20.30
CA PRO A 20 -3.42 4.14 -19.76
C PRO A 20 -3.11 2.78 -20.46
N CYS A 21 -3.32 1.65 -19.77
CA CYS A 21 -3.61 0.35 -20.40
C CYS A 21 -4.89 -0.22 -19.78
N ARG A 22 -5.98 -0.30 -20.55
CA ARG A 22 -7.31 -0.82 -20.16
C ARG A 22 -7.64 -2.10 -20.95
N PRO A 23 -8.43 -3.04 -20.37
CA PRO A 23 -9.86 -2.86 -20.15
C PRO A 23 -10.30 -2.89 -18.66
N ALA A 24 -11.56 -2.53 -18.47
CA ALA A 24 -12.17 -1.99 -17.26
C ALA A 24 -12.32 -2.98 -16.09
N GLU A 25 -11.60 -2.72 -15.00
CA GLU A 25 -12.16 -2.90 -13.66
C GLU A 25 -12.58 -1.51 -13.16
N PRO A 26 -13.72 -1.38 -12.45
CA PRO A 26 -14.17 -0.09 -11.95
C PRO A 26 -13.04 0.52 -11.09
N PRO A 27 -12.78 1.84 -11.21
CA PRO A 27 -11.87 2.50 -10.29
C PRO A 27 -12.33 2.16 -8.88
N LEU A 28 -11.37 1.85 -7.99
CA LEU A 28 -11.65 1.67 -6.57
C LEU A 28 -12.62 2.80 -6.18
N ARG A 29 -13.88 2.46 -5.84
CA ARG A 29 -14.83 3.43 -5.27
C ARG A 29 -14.09 4.15 -4.13
N GLU A 30 -14.41 5.39 -3.77
CA GLU A 30 -13.62 6.18 -2.80
C GLU A 30 -13.07 5.39 -1.58
N GLY A 31 -13.85 4.46 -1.03
CA GLY A 31 -13.38 3.53 0.02
C GLY A 31 -12.23 2.59 -0.36
N GLY A 32 -12.16 2.10 -1.60
CA GLY A 32 -11.06 1.26 -2.09
C GLY A 32 -9.73 2.02 -2.23
N VAL A 33 -9.77 3.31 -2.55
CA VAL A 33 -8.56 4.15 -2.60
C VAL A 33 -7.98 4.33 -1.20
N VAL A 34 -8.85 4.56 -0.21
CA VAL A 34 -8.45 4.60 1.21
C VAL A 34 -7.86 3.27 1.66
N LEU A 35 -8.50 2.15 1.32
CA LEU A 35 -7.97 0.81 1.66
C LEU A 35 -6.62 0.52 1.00
N ALA A 36 -6.41 0.98 -0.22
CA ALA A 36 -5.13 0.85 -0.92
C ALA A 36 -4.04 1.65 -0.18
N ALA A 37 -4.31 2.89 0.20
CA ALA A 37 -3.39 3.71 0.99
C ALA A 37 -3.06 3.05 2.35
N LEU A 38 -4.07 2.57 3.07
CA LEU A 38 -3.89 1.86 4.34
C LEU A 38 -3.08 0.58 4.19
N MET A 39 -3.27 -0.17 3.09
CA MET A 39 -2.45 -1.34 2.79
C MET A 39 -0.99 -0.98 2.57
N THR A 40 -0.72 0.04 1.76
CA THR A 40 0.64 0.50 1.49
C THR A 40 1.33 0.95 2.78
N GLU A 41 0.65 1.74 3.61
CA GLU A 41 1.17 2.20 4.91
C GLU A 41 1.41 1.04 5.89
N ALA A 42 0.48 0.08 5.97
CA ALA A 42 0.64 -1.06 6.84
C ALA A 42 1.83 -1.96 6.44
N VAL A 43 2.06 -2.14 5.14
CA VAL A 43 3.25 -2.84 4.63
C VAL A 43 4.51 -2.04 4.97
N TYR A 44 4.52 -0.73 4.73
CA TYR A 44 5.65 0.15 5.08
C TYR A 44 6.07 0.04 6.55
N HIS A 45 5.11 0.14 7.47
CA HIS A 45 5.38 0.09 8.91
C HIS A 45 5.94 -1.27 9.36
N ARG A 46 5.54 -2.35 8.70
CA ARG A 46 6.07 -3.69 9.01
C ARG A 46 7.48 -3.85 8.46
N GLU A 47 7.72 -3.42 7.23
CA GLU A 47 9.04 -3.48 6.61
C GLU A 47 10.09 -2.68 7.39
N THR A 48 9.74 -1.48 7.85
CA THR A 48 10.64 -0.62 8.65
C THR A 48 10.98 -1.21 10.02
N ARG A 49 10.17 -2.15 10.51
CA ARG A 49 10.43 -2.95 11.72
C ARG A 49 11.15 -4.27 11.43
N GLY A 50 11.58 -4.51 10.18
CA GLY A 50 12.22 -5.76 9.76
C GLY A 50 11.26 -6.94 9.65
N LEU A 51 9.94 -6.71 9.67
CA LEU A 51 8.93 -7.76 9.57
C LEU A 51 8.55 -8.01 8.11
N VAL A 52 8.51 -9.30 7.75
CA VAL A 52 7.97 -9.75 6.47
C VAL A 52 6.45 -9.83 6.55
N THR A 53 5.78 -9.52 5.45
CA THR A 53 4.32 -9.61 5.33
C THR A 53 3.97 -10.53 4.19
N SER A 54 3.18 -11.58 4.45
CA SER A 54 2.67 -12.46 3.39
C SER A 54 1.28 -12.04 2.90
N LEU A 55 0.89 -12.49 1.70
CA LEU A 55 -0.45 -12.25 1.16
C LEU A 55 -1.55 -12.75 2.11
N ARG A 56 -1.33 -13.87 2.81
CA ARG A 56 -2.22 -14.39 3.86
C ARG A 56 -2.35 -13.44 5.04
N GLN A 57 -1.30 -12.71 5.41
CA GLN A 57 -1.36 -11.82 6.58
C GLN A 57 -2.07 -10.50 6.28
N LEU A 58 -2.06 -10.03 5.02
CA LEU A 58 -2.66 -8.74 4.64
C LEU A 58 -4.12 -8.58 5.07
N HIS A 59 -4.92 -9.63 4.94
CA HIS A 59 -6.34 -9.56 5.29
C HIS A 59 -6.56 -9.39 6.79
N ARG A 60 -5.67 -9.93 7.64
CA ARG A 60 -5.71 -9.77 9.09
C ARG A 60 -5.22 -8.39 9.53
N ILE A 61 -4.22 -7.85 8.84
CA ILE A 61 -3.63 -6.55 9.15
C ILE A 61 -4.65 -5.43 8.97
N LEU A 62 -5.50 -5.52 7.96
CA LEU A 62 -6.48 -4.48 7.60
C LEU A 62 -7.92 -4.83 8.01
N ASP A 63 -8.13 -5.95 8.72
CA ASP A 63 -9.44 -6.50 9.04
C ASP A 63 -10.38 -6.58 7.83
N LEU A 64 -9.86 -7.14 6.74
CA LEU A 64 -10.55 -7.35 5.47
C LEU A 64 -10.80 -8.83 5.23
N SER A 65 -11.78 -9.12 4.36
CA SER A 65 -11.87 -10.46 3.77
C SER A 65 -10.63 -10.75 2.91
N GLN A 66 -10.16 -12.01 2.95
CA GLN A 66 -9.00 -12.43 2.17
C GLN A 66 -9.11 -12.11 0.67
N PRO A 67 -10.25 -12.34 -0.01
CA PRO A 67 -10.39 -11.95 -1.41
C PRO A 67 -10.27 -10.44 -1.65
N ALA A 68 -10.78 -9.61 -0.74
CA ALA A 68 -10.66 -8.15 -0.87
C ALA A 68 -9.21 -7.68 -0.71
N ALA A 69 -8.50 -8.19 0.28
CA ALA A 69 -7.08 -7.89 0.47
C ALA A 69 -6.24 -8.31 -0.73
N LEU A 70 -6.47 -9.50 -1.28
CA LEU A 70 -5.75 -9.99 -2.46
C LEU A 70 -6.00 -9.12 -3.70
N ARG A 71 -7.24 -8.68 -3.94
CA ARG A 71 -7.57 -7.76 -5.04
C ARG A 71 -6.83 -6.44 -4.93
N ILE A 72 -6.82 -5.85 -3.73
CA ILE A 72 -6.12 -4.58 -3.49
C ILE A 72 -4.60 -4.77 -3.66
N ALA A 73 -4.03 -5.85 -3.13
CA ALA A 73 -2.61 -6.16 -3.28
C ALA A 73 -2.21 -6.34 -4.75
N HIS A 74 -3.03 -7.04 -5.55
CA HIS A 74 -2.79 -7.21 -6.98
C HIS A 74 -2.90 -5.88 -7.74
N LEU A 75 -3.90 -5.05 -7.42
CA LEU A 75 -4.03 -3.73 -8.02
C LEU A 75 -2.80 -2.86 -7.71
N LEU A 76 -2.41 -2.79 -6.43
CA LEU A 76 -1.21 -2.05 -6.02
C LEU A 76 0.08 -2.59 -6.66
N SER A 77 0.17 -3.90 -6.88
CA SER A 77 1.30 -4.50 -7.58
C SER A 77 1.32 -4.13 -9.06
N ARG A 78 0.17 -4.15 -9.73
CA ARG A 78 0.02 -3.70 -11.12
C ARG A 78 0.37 -2.23 -11.31
N GLU A 79 0.02 -1.38 -10.35
CA GLU A 79 0.38 0.04 -10.33
C GLU A 79 1.86 0.30 -9.92
N GLY A 80 2.64 -0.76 -9.67
CA GLY A 80 4.05 -0.65 -9.30
C GLY A 80 4.29 -0.11 -7.88
N VAL A 81 3.27 -0.10 -7.02
CA VAL A 81 3.36 0.33 -5.62
C VAL A 81 3.92 -0.81 -4.74
N LEU A 82 3.47 -2.04 -4.99
CA LEU A 82 3.91 -3.25 -4.29
C LEU A 82 4.68 -4.21 -5.20
N CYS A 83 5.63 -4.93 -4.61
CA CYS A 83 6.28 -6.09 -5.21
C CYS A 83 5.80 -7.34 -4.47
N ILE A 84 5.34 -8.34 -5.23
CA ILE A 84 4.96 -9.65 -4.70
C ILE A 84 6.05 -10.64 -5.12
N GLU A 85 6.84 -11.09 -4.16
CA GLU A 85 7.82 -12.16 -4.34
C GLU A 85 7.07 -13.50 -4.20
N GLU A 86 6.86 -14.17 -5.33
CA GLU A 86 6.06 -15.38 -5.39
C GLU A 86 6.68 -16.54 -4.61
N ASN A 87 5.87 -17.20 -3.79
CA ASN A 87 6.20 -18.50 -3.23
C ASN A 87 5.54 -19.58 -4.08
N LEU A 88 6.38 -20.38 -4.76
CA LEU A 88 5.94 -21.41 -5.70
C LEU A 88 5.23 -22.60 -5.02
N SER A 89 5.46 -22.81 -3.73
CA SER A 89 4.85 -23.90 -2.96
C SER A 89 3.51 -23.50 -2.36
N ASP A 90 3.36 -22.25 -1.91
CA ASP A 90 2.09 -21.69 -1.44
C ASP A 90 1.97 -20.22 -1.84
N ARG A 91 1.11 -19.94 -2.82
CA ARG A 91 0.89 -18.58 -3.31
C ARG A 91 0.45 -17.61 -2.22
N LEU A 92 -0.28 -18.06 -1.19
CA LEU A 92 -0.70 -17.19 -0.10
C LEU A 92 0.44 -16.83 0.86
N GLU A 93 1.52 -17.60 0.86
CA GLU A 93 2.77 -17.28 1.55
C GLU A 93 3.75 -16.47 0.68
N SER A 94 3.31 -16.00 -0.49
CA SER A 94 4.10 -15.04 -1.26
C SER A 94 4.33 -13.77 -0.43
N THR A 95 5.56 -13.28 -0.48
CA THR A 95 6.00 -12.15 0.30
C THR A 95 5.61 -10.85 -0.38
N VAL A 96 5.04 -9.92 0.37
CA VAL A 96 4.58 -8.62 -0.11
C VAL A 96 5.52 -7.57 0.44
N ARG A 97 6.08 -6.77 -0.47
CA ARG A 97 6.99 -5.68 -0.16
C ARG A 97 6.59 -4.41 -0.88
N LEU A 98 7.03 -3.26 -0.37
CA LEU A 98 6.94 -2.02 -1.14
C LEU A 98 7.91 -2.08 -2.33
N SER A 99 7.50 -1.51 -3.46
CA SER A 99 8.44 -1.29 -4.54
C SER A 99 9.54 -0.30 -4.11
N PRO A 100 10.77 -0.41 -4.66
CA PRO A 100 11.87 0.48 -4.31
C PRO A 100 11.49 1.97 -4.42
N ARG A 101 10.81 2.34 -5.50
CA ARG A 101 10.31 3.71 -5.74
C ARG A 101 9.34 4.18 -4.68
N THR A 102 8.44 3.31 -4.24
CA THR A 102 7.44 3.64 -3.20
C THR A 102 8.12 3.78 -1.86
N ARG A 103 9.05 2.89 -1.52
CA ARG A 103 9.85 2.95 -0.29
C ARG A 103 10.64 4.26 -0.21
N GLU A 104 11.30 4.67 -1.30
CA GLU A 104 12.00 5.96 -1.39
C GLU A 104 11.05 7.14 -1.18
N ARG A 105 9.86 7.14 -1.80
CA ARG A 105 8.86 8.18 -1.58
C ARG A 105 8.43 8.27 -0.12
N PHE A 106 8.13 7.14 0.52
CA PHE A 106 7.75 7.12 1.94
C PHE A 106 8.89 7.59 2.85
N ALA A 107 10.13 7.19 2.57
CA ALA A 107 11.29 7.66 3.32
C ALA A 107 11.48 9.19 3.21
N ARG A 108 11.28 9.74 2.01
CA ARG A 108 11.35 11.19 1.79
C ARG A 108 10.24 11.94 2.54
N LEU A 109 9.00 11.45 2.46
CA LEU A 109 7.87 12.04 3.19
C LEU A 109 8.06 11.97 4.71
N ALA A 110 8.64 10.89 5.23
CA ALA A 110 8.96 10.77 6.65
C ALA A 110 9.99 11.82 7.09
N LEU A 111 11.01 12.09 6.26
CA LEU A 111 12.01 13.14 6.53
C LEU A 111 11.40 14.55 6.47
N GLU A 112 10.52 14.81 5.51
CA GLU A 112 9.80 16.09 5.40
C GLU A 112 8.95 16.36 6.65
N ASN A 113 8.21 15.36 7.13
CA ASN A 113 7.36 15.49 8.31
C ASN A 113 8.15 15.68 9.62
N LEU A 114 9.32 15.05 9.76
CA LEU A 114 10.20 15.26 10.92
C LEU A 114 10.82 16.66 10.95
N GLY A 115 10.96 17.31 9.79
CA GLY A 115 11.41 18.70 9.69
C GLY A 115 10.35 19.72 10.13
N GLU A 116 9.06 19.39 10.02
CA GLU A 116 7.94 20.25 10.44
C GLU A 116 7.66 20.19 11.96
N GLU A 117 8.01 19.10 12.66
CA GLU A 117 7.87 19.02 14.13
C GLU A 117 9.01 19.72 14.89
N ALA A 118 10.10 20.11 14.21
CA ALA A 118 11.28 20.71 14.80
C ALA A 118 11.39 22.24 14.61
N ALA A 119 10.40 22.89 14.00
CA ALA A 119 10.34 24.34 13.72
C ALA A 119 9.18 25.00 14.49
#